data_AF-C5LLK1-F1
#
_entry.id   AF-C5LLK1-F1
#
_cell.length_a   1.000
_cell.length_b   1.000
_cell.length_c   1.000
_cell.angle_alpha   90.00
_cell.angle_beta   90.00
_cell.angle_gamma   90.00
#
_symmetry.space_group_name_H-M   'P 1'
#
loop_
_entity.id
_entity.type
_entity.pdbx_description
1 polymer ?
#
loop_
_entity_poly.entity_id
_entity_poly.type
_entity_poly.pdbx_seq_one_letter_code
_entity_poly.pdbx_strand_id
1 'polypeptide(L)'
;MKRQLRNLERVEVMGKFNGATGNYNAHIIAYPNVDWFEISRILVEDHLGLNWQPVSTQIESHDYVSEMCDTVARMNTIIIDLCRDFWMYIMRGVLGLRTIAGEVGSSTMPHKVNPIDFENAEGNCGVAISMLHHFSTKLPISRMQRDLTDSTVQRAVGSAFAHTIIAIDSTIKGLSKVMVSAPIANRELEDHWAVTGEAVQTVMRRYGLERP
;
A
#
# COMPACT_ATOMS: atom_id res chain seq x y z
N MET A 1 4.27 -6.61 -5.28
CA MET A 1 3.65 -6.87 -3.96
C MET A 1 4.63 -7.41 -2.91
N LYS A 2 5.18 -8.64 -3.06
CA LYS A 2 6.05 -9.29 -2.04
C LYS A 2 7.18 -8.43 -1.47
N ARG A 3 7.83 -7.60 -2.30
CA ARG A 3 8.87 -6.66 -1.85
C ARG A 3 8.33 -5.63 -0.86
N GLN A 4 7.17 -5.05 -1.15
CA GLN A 4 6.57 -4.03 -0.28
C GLN A 4 6.03 -4.65 1.01
N LEU A 5 5.51 -5.87 0.97
CA LEU A 5 5.14 -6.60 2.18
C LEU A 5 6.33 -6.77 3.13
N ARG A 6 7.48 -7.23 2.61
CA ARG A 6 8.71 -7.31 3.41
C ARG A 6 9.19 -5.97 3.94
N ASN A 7 9.00 -4.89 3.17
CA ASN A 7 9.34 -3.55 3.65
C ASN A 7 8.42 -3.14 4.80
N LEU A 8 7.12 -3.44 4.71
CA LEU A 8 6.14 -3.13 5.75
C LEU A 8 6.41 -3.92 7.03
N GLU A 9 6.72 -5.22 6.89
CA GLU A 9 7.09 -6.11 8.00
C GLU A 9 8.39 -5.67 8.72
N ARG A 10 9.22 -4.86 8.06
CA ARG A 10 10.48 -4.33 8.61
C ARG A 10 10.34 -2.96 9.25
N VAL A 11 9.18 -2.30 9.15
CA VAL A 11 8.97 -1.01 9.81
C VAL A 11 8.99 -1.25 11.32
N GLU A 12 9.92 -0.58 12.00
CA GLU A 12 10.04 -0.65 13.45
C GLU A 12 8.99 0.25 14.07
N VAL A 13 7.99 -0.33 14.73
CA VAL A 13 7.00 0.46 15.47
C VAL A 13 7.68 1.01 16.72
N MET A 14 7.80 2.33 16.78
CA MET A 14 8.53 3.03 17.84
C MET A 14 7.62 3.43 19.00
N GLY A 15 8.18 3.48 20.21
CA GLY A 15 7.55 4.01 21.40
C GLY A 15 8.54 4.83 22.23
N LYS A 16 8.02 5.76 23.03
CA LYS A 16 8.85 6.63 23.88
C LYS A 16 8.21 6.85 25.24
N PHE A 17 9.03 7.04 26.28
CA PHE A 17 8.57 7.39 27.62
C PHE A 17 9.60 8.25 28.37
N ASN A 18 9.60 9.57 28.17
CA ASN A 18 10.64 10.46 28.70
C ASN A 18 10.11 11.82 29.20
N GLY A 19 8.81 11.86 29.55
CA GLY A 19 8.17 12.99 30.22
C GLY A 19 7.85 14.19 29.32
N ALA A 20 7.67 15.36 29.94
CA ALA A 20 7.07 16.54 29.31
C ALA A 20 7.83 17.09 28.10
N THR A 21 9.16 17.04 28.11
CA THR A 21 10.01 17.59 27.04
C THR A 21 11.14 16.65 26.62
N GLY A 22 11.05 15.36 26.97
CA GLY A 22 12.02 14.36 26.56
C GLY A 22 13.20 14.11 27.51
N ASN A 23 13.22 14.72 28.70
CA ASN A 23 14.40 14.76 29.57
C ASN A 23 14.18 14.19 30.98
N TYR A 24 13.05 13.52 31.24
CA TYR A 24 12.77 12.91 32.55
C TYR A 24 12.70 13.89 33.75
N ASN A 25 12.71 15.21 33.53
CA ASN A 25 12.83 16.26 34.58
C ASN A 25 12.01 16.00 35.85
N ALA A 26 10.70 15.74 35.72
CA ALA A 26 9.83 15.50 36.86
C ALA A 26 10.19 14.20 37.63
N HIS A 27 10.60 13.17 36.90
CA HIS A 27 10.98 11.88 37.47
C HIS A 27 12.29 12.01 38.26
N ILE A 28 13.29 12.68 37.69
CA ILE A 28 14.60 12.90 38.34
C ILE A 28 14.44 13.75 39.61
N ILE A 29 13.57 14.78 39.60
CA ILE A 29 13.33 15.60 40.80
C ILE A 29 12.69 14.76 41.92
N ALA A 30 11.71 13.90 41.60
CA ALA A 30 11.01 13.10 42.58
C ALA A 30 11.85 11.91 43.09
N TYR A 31 12.64 11.29 42.20
CA TYR A 31 13.43 10.10 42.47
C TYR A 31 14.79 10.18 41.74
N PRO A 32 15.77 10.90 42.31
CA PRO A 32 17.04 11.18 41.63
C PRO A 32 17.97 9.97 41.51
N ASN A 33 17.79 8.94 42.33
CA ASN A 33 18.64 7.75 42.36
C ASN A 33 18.08 6.59 41.49
N VAL A 34 17.00 6.84 40.75
CA VAL A 34 16.36 5.85 39.87
C VAL A 34 16.83 6.07 38.44
N ASP A 35 17.24 5.00 37.77
CA ASP A 35 17.62 5.05 36.35
C ASP A 35 16.37 5.09 35.46
N TRP A 36 15.85 6.30 35.25
CA TRP A 36 14.66 6.54 34.43
C TRP A 36 14.87 6.27 32.93
N PHE A 37 16.13 6.32 32.46
CA PHE A 37 16.46 6.01 31.08
C PHE A 37 16.29 4.50 30.83
N GLU A 38 16.84 3.68 31.72
CA GLU A 38 16.69 2.22 31.66
C GLU A 38 15.24 1.79 31.92
N ILE A 39 14.54 2.40 32.89
CA ILE A 39 13.11 2.12 33.12
C ILE A 39 12.28 2.43 31.88
N SER A 40 12.57 3.53 31.17
CA SER A 40 11.86 3.84 29.93
C SER A 40 12.10 2.78 28.87
N ARG A 41 13.33 2.28 28.73
CA ARG A 41 13.66 1.24 27.76
C ARG A 41 12.91 -0.06 28.09
N ILE A 42 13.02 -0.54 29.33
CA ILE A 42 12.33 -1.75 29.82
C ILE A 42 10.81 -1.62 29.64
N LEU A 43 10.23 -0.46 29.97
CA LEU A 43 8.80 -0.22 29.77
C LEU A 43 8.39 -0.36 28.30
N VAL A 44 9.15 0.26 27.39
CA VAL A 44 8.78 0.28 25.97
C VAL A 44 9.05 -1.06 25.30
N GLU A 45 10.22 -1.66 25.54
CA GLU A 45 10.64 -2.91 24.89
C GLU A 45 10.01 -4.13 25.55
N ASP A 46 10.23 -4.32 26.86
CA ASP A 46 9.91 -5.58 27.53
C ASP A 46 8.43 -5.68 27.93
N HIS A 47 7.80 -4.55 28.24
CA HIS A 47 6.41 -4.52 28.70
C HIS A 47 5.38 -4.16 27.62
N LEU A 48 5.76 -3.32 26.65
CA LEU A 48 4.86 -2.92 25.56
C LEU A 48 5.19 -3.61 24.22
N GLY A 49 6.35 -4.23 24.08
CA GLY A 49 6.75 -4.92 22.85
C GLY A 49 7.00 -3.99 21.67
N LEU A 50 7.42 -2.75 21.93
CA LEU A 50 7.73 -1.73 20.93
C LEU A 50 9.23 -1.47 20.85
N ASN A 51 9.70 -0.88 19.75
CA ASN A 51 11.09 -0.42 19.62
C ASN A 51 11.25 0.91 20.36
N TRP A 52 12.34 1.07 21.11
CA TRP A 52 12.50 2.24 21.96
C TRP A 52 13.12 3.43 21.23
N GLN A 53 12.46 4.59 21.34
CA GLN A 53 13.01 5.89 20.94
C GLN A 53 13.56 6.63 22.17
N PRO A 54 14.90 6.63 22.37
CA PRO A 54 15.51 7.27 23.54
C PRO A 54 15.46 8.80 23.47
N VAL A 55 15.54 9.37 22.25
CA VAL A 55 15.60 10.81 22.03
C VAL A 55 14.32 11.27 21.35
N SER A 56 13.54 12.07 22.07
CA SER A 56 12.31 12.67 21.55
C SER A 56 12.09 14.03 22.17
N THR A 57 11.15 14.79 21.59
CA THR A 57 10.59 15.96 22.27
C THR A 57 9.42 15.51 23.14
N GLN A 58 8.37 16.33 23.25
CA GLN A 58 7.16 15.91 23.95
C GLN A 58 6.38 14.80 23.24
N ILE A 59 6.58 14.64 21.93
CA ILE A 59 5.97 13.60 21.08
C ILE A 59 7.02 12.60 20.60
N GLU A 60 6.57 11.43 20.16
CA GLU A 60 7.35 10.51 19.30
C GLU A 60 7.56 11.19 17.92
N SER A 61 8.60 10.84 17.16
CA SER A 61 8.97 11.60 15.95
C SER A 61 8.04 11.36 14.75
N HIS A 62 7.17 10.35 14.81
CA HIS A 62 6.25 9.91 13.77
C HIS A 62 6.93 9.44 12.47
N ASP A 63 8.24 9.20 12.51
CA ASP A 63 9.02 8.78 11.34
C ASP A 63 8.58 7.37 10.90
N TYR A 64 8.41 6.45 11.85
CA TYR A 64 7.94 5.09 11.54
C TYR A 64 6.52 5.08 10.96
N VAL A 65 5.66 6.04 11.37
CA VAL A 65 4.31 6.19 10.80
C VAL A 65 4.41 6.60 9.33
N SER A 66 5.38 7.45 9.00
CA SER A 66 5.65 7.89 7.63
C SER A 66 6.19 6.75 6.77
N GLU A 67 7.14 5.98 7.29
CA GLU A 67 7.67 4.77 6.63
C GLU A 67 6.57 3.74 6.33
N MET A 68 5.68 3.51 7.30
CA MET A 68 4.51 2.66 7.15
C MET A 68 3.57 3.21 6.07
N CYS A 69 3.22 4.49 6.15
CA CYS A 69 2.30 5.15 5.22
C CYS A 69 2.81 5.09 3.78
N ASP A 70 4.07 5.42 3.55
CA ASP A 70 4.70 5.39 2.23
C ASP A 70 4.78 3.96 1.67
N THR A 71 5.03 2.96 2.54
CA THR A 71 5.05 1.56 2.11
C THR A 71 3.68 1.09 1.67
N VAL A 72 2.63 1.44 2.41
CA VAL A 72 1.24 1.11 2.05
C VAL A 72 0.81 1.87 0.79
N ALA A 73 1.22 3.13 0.61
CA ALA A 73 0.95 3.89 -0.60
C ALA A 73 1.58 3.22 -1.85
N ARG A 74 2.81 2.70 -1.72
CA ARG A 74 3.46 1.89 -2.79
C ARG A 74 2.71 0.58 -3.05
N MET A 75 2.16 -0.07 -2.02
CA MET A 75 1.31 -1.26 -2.21
C MET A 75 0.04 -0.93 -2.97
N ASN A 76 -0.66 0.14 -2.58
CA ASN A 76 -1.86 0.62 -3.27
C ASN A 76 -1.60 1.00 -4.72
N THR A 77 -0.44 1.59 -5.02
CA THR A 77 -0.04 1.89 -6.40
C THR A 77 0.09 0.62 -7.24
N ILE A 78 0.66 -0.46 -6.69
CA ILE A 78 0.75 -1.76 -7.37
C ILE A 78 -0.65 -2.38 -7.57
N ILE A 79 -1.57 -2.17 -6.62
CA ILE A 79 -2.96 -2.63 -6.77
C ILE A 79 -3.66 -1.87 -7.89
N ILE A 80 -3.52 -0.54 -7.97
CA ILE A 80 -4.07 0.28 -9.07
C ILE A 80 -3.58 -0.22 -10.43
N ASP A 81 -2.28 -0.48 -10.56
CA ASP A 81 -1.67 -1.01 -11.78
C ASP A 81 -2.35 -2.33 -12.21
N LEU A 82 -2.50 -3.26 -11.26
CA LEU A 82 -3.23 -4.51 -11.47
C LEU A 82 -4.70 -4.29 -11.86
N CYS A 83 -5.42 -3.40 -11.15
CA CYS A 83 -6.82 -3.12 -11.43
C CYS A 83 -7.01 -2.60 -12.87
N ARG A 84 -6.14 -1.68 -13.32
CA ARG A 84 -6.18 -1.12 -14.67
C ARG A 84 -5.87 -2.15 -15.74
N ASP A 85 -4.83 -2.96 -15.53
CA ASP A 85 -4.49 -4.05 -16.45
C ASP A 85 -5.63 -5.05 -16.59
N PHE A 86 -6.19 -5.52 -15.46
CA PHE A 86 -7.31 -6.45 -15.48
C PHE A 86 -8.56 -5.84 -16.13
N TRP A 87 -8.84 -4.56 -15.87
CA TRP A 87 -9.90 -3.85 -16.55
C TRP A 87 -9.72 -3.87 -18.08
N MET A 88 -8.50 -3.59 -18.57
CA MET A 88 -8.19 -3.60 -20.01
C MET A 88 -8.26 -5.01 -20.62
N TYR A 89 -7.76 -6.03 -19.91
CA TYR A 89 -7.87 -7.41 -20.37
C TYR A 89 -9.33 -7.89 -20.44
N ILE A 90 -10.17 -7.44 -19.50
CA ILE A 90 -11.62 -7.71 -19.51
C ILE A 90 -12.29 -6.97 -20.67
N MET A 91 -11.93 -5.71 -20.90
CA MET A 91 -12.43 -4.92 -22.03
C MET A 91 -12.11 -5.58 -23.38
N ARG A 92 -10.92 -6.17 -23.52
CA ARG A 92 -10.50 -6.93 -24.71
C ARG A 92 -11.13 -8.32 -24.83
N GLY A 93 -11.84 -8.80 -23.80
CA GLY A 93 -12.44 -10.14 -23.76
C GLY A 93 -11.43 -11.29 -23.60
N VAL A 94 -10.13 -10.99 -23.44
CA VAL A 94 -9.09 -11.97 -23.13
C VAL A 94 -9.34 -12.56 -21.75
N LEU A 95 -9.74 -11.71 -20.81
CA LEU A 95 -10.36 -12.11 -19.56
C LEU A 95 -11.86 -11.87 -19.63
N GLY A 96 -12.62 -12.76 -19.02
CA GLY A 96 -14.05 -12.62 -18.77
C GLY A 96 -14.35 -12.63 -17.27
N LEU A 97 -15.61 -12.38 -16.93
CA LEU A 97 -16.10 -12.41 -15.56
C LEU A 97 -17.23 -13.44 -15.44
N ARG A 98 -17.13 -14.31 -14.44
CA ARG A 98 -18.23 -15.19 -14.05
C ARG A 98 -19.40 -14.36 -13.54
N THR A 99 -20.59 -14.63 -14.07
CA THR A 99 -21.85 -14.06 -13.57
C THR A 99 -22.37 -14.91 -12.42
N ILE A 100 -22.73 -14.27 -11.31
CA ILE A 100 -23.44 -14.93 -10.22
C ILE A 100 -24.94 -14.76 -10.47
N ALA A 101 -25.72 -15.85 -10.35
CA ALA A 101 -27.16 -15.79 -10.55
C ALA A 101 -27.80 -14.76 -9.60
N GLY A 102 -28.54 -13.80 -10.16
CA GLY A 102 -29.18 -12.71 -9.41
C GLY A 102 -28.39 -11.40 -9.34
N GLU A 103 -27.13 -11.35 -9.78
CA GLU A 103 -26.41 -10.07 -9.93
C GLU A 103 -26.95 -9.30 -11.16
N VAL A 104 -27.35 -8.03 -10.94
CA VAL A 104 -27.76 -7.11 -12.01
C VAL A 104 -26.55 -6.26 -12.41
N GLY A 105 -25.98 -6.51 -13.60
CA GLY A 105 -24.79 -5.79 -14.06
C GLY A 105 -25.07 -4.37 -14.60
N SER A 106 -26.28 -4.09 -15.08
CA SER A 106 -26.75 -2.75 -15.44
C SER A 106 -28.28 -2.66 -15.33
N SER A 107 -28.79 -1.53 -14.86
CA SER A 107 -30.23 -1.26 -14.74
C SER A 107 -30.95 -1.16 -16.08
N THR A 108 -30.24 -0.91 -17.18
CA THR A 108 -30.82 -0.71 -18.52
C THR A 108 -30.27 -1.67 -19.58
N MET A 109 -29.12 -2.32 -19.33
CA MET A 109 -28.48 -3.24 -20.27
C MET A 109 -28.32 -4.63 -19.65
N PRO A 110 -29.30 -5.54 -19.81
CA PRO A 110 -29.34 -6.83 -19.11
C PRO A 110 -28.19 -7.79 -19.48
N HIS A 111 -27.50 -7.56 -20.60
CA HIS A 111 -26.35 -8.35 -21.04
C HIS A 111 -25.01 -7.84 -20.47
N LYS A 112 -24.99 -6.69 -19.78
CA LYS A 112 -23.75 -6.02 -19.40
C LYS A 112 -23.18 -6.60 -18.11
N VAL A 113 -21.92 -7.03 -18.17
CA VAL A 113 -21.12 -7.49 -17.02
C VAL A 113 -19.90 -6.59 -16.91
N ASN A 114 -19.79 -5.82 -15.84
CA ASN A 114 -18.75 -4.81 -15.65
C ASN A 114 -17.72 -5.25 -14.61
N PRO A 115 -16.43 -4.87 -14.75
CA PRO A 115 -15.39 -5.12 -13.76
C PRO A 115 -15.48 -4.20 -12.53
N ILE A 116 -16.68 -4.05 -11.95
CA ILE A 116 -16.97 -3.09 -10.87
C ILE A 116 -16.12 -3.28 -9.62
N ASP A 117 -15.74 -4.54 -9.33
CA ASP A 117 -14.92 -4.86 -8.17
C ASP A 117 -13.48 -4.29 -8.35
N PHE A 118 -12.93 -4.30 -9.58
CA PHE A 118 -11.64 -3.65 -9.88
C PHE A 118 -11.73 -2.12 -9.91
N GLU A 119 -12.82 -1.56 -10.45
CA GLU A 119 -13.07 -0.11 -10.47
C GLU A 119 -13.22 0.45 -9.04
N ASN A 120 -13.92 -0.28 -8.17
CA ASN A 120 -14.05 0.07 -6.76
C ASN A 120 -12.70 0.04 -6.04
N ALA A 121 -11.87 -0.97 -6.30
CA ALA A 121 -10.53 -1.08 -5.73
C ALA A 121 -9.63 0.07 -6.18
N GLU A 122 -9.60 0.39 -7.48
CA GLU A 122 -8.81 1.51 -8.02
C GLU A 122 -9.16 2.83 -7.32
N GLY A 123 -10.45 3.15 -7.22
CA GLY A 123 -10.92 4.38 -6.57
C GLY A 123 -10.51 4.46 -5.10
N ASN A 124 -10.69 3.37 -4.34
CA ASN A 124 -10.33 3.33 -2.93
C ASN A 124 -8.81 3.41 -2.70
N CYS A 125 -8.00 2.76 -3.54
CA CYS A 125 -6.55 2.91 -3.50
C CYS A 125 -6.12 4.37 -3.72
N GLY A 126 -6.75 5.08 -4.65
CA GLY A 126 -6.46 6.50 -4.90
C GLY A 126 -6.75 7.40 -3.69
N VAL A 127 -7.90 7.20 -3.03
CA VAL A 127 -8.25 7.91 -1.79
C VAL A 127 -7.25 7.59 -0.68
N ALA A 128 -6.94 6.30 -0.48
CA ALA A 128 -5.97 5.87 0.52
C ALA A 128 -4.60 6.51 0.31
N ILE A 129 -4.05 6.49 -0.91
CA ILE A 129 -2.73 7.09 -1.23
C ILE A 129 -2.71 8.58 -0.88
N SER A 130 -3.76 9.33 -1.21
CA SER A 130 -3.84 10.76 -0.91
C SER A 130 -3.71 11.03 0.60
N MET A 131 -4.43 10.27 1.41
CA MET A 131 -4.38 10.38 2.87
C MET A 131 -3.03 9.93 3.45
N LEU A 132 -2.50 8.79 2.98
CA LEU A 132 -1.22 8.24 3.46
C LEU A 132 -0.06 9.21 3.20
N HIS A 133 0.02 9.81 2.01
CA HIS A 133 1.04 10.82 1.72
C HIS A 133 0.88 12.08 2.57
N HIS A 134 -0.36 12.51 2.85
CA HIS A 134 -0.58 13.62 3.77
C HIS A 134 -0.04 13.30 5.18
N PHE A 135 -0.32 12.11 5.71
CA PHE A 135 0.16 11.70 7.04
C PHE A 135 1.69 11.61 7.09
N SER A 136 2.29 10.96 6.09
CA SER A 136 3.74 10.82 5.95
C SER A 136 4.48 12.16 5.93
N THR A 137 3.93 13.15 5.25
CA THR A 137 4.58 14.48 5.14
C THR A 137 4.24 15.43 6.29
N LYS A 138 3.10 15.24 6.98
CA LYS A 138 2.62 16.18 8.01
C LYS A 138 2.96 15.77 9.43
N LEU A 139 2.97 14.48 9.75
CA LEU A 139 3.11 14.01 11.14
C LEU A 139 4.52 14.27 11.73
N PRO A 140 5.63 14.07 10.99
CA PRO A 140 6.97 14.30 11.54
C PRO A 140 7.32 15.77 11.81
N ILE A 141 6.49 16.71 11.35
CA ILE A 141 6.75 18.15 11.46
C ILE A 141 5.89 18.74 12.57
N SER A 142 6.55 19.19 13.63
CA SER A 142 5.93 19.85 14.78
C SER A 142 6.78 21.04 15.23
N ARG A 143 6.15 22.17 15.58
CA ARG A 143 6.89 23.39 15.98
C ARG A 143 7.55 23.20 17.35
N MET A 144 8.84 23.50 17.43
CA MET A 144 9.64 23.42 18.68
C MET A 144 9.50 22.04 19.37
N GLN A 145 9.20 21.97 20.67
CA GLN A 145 9.05 20.71 21.41
C GLN A 145 7.72 19.98 21.13
N ARG A 146 6.71 20.70 20.63
CA ARG A 146 5.53 20.20 19.92
C ARG A 146 4.54 21.35 19.68
N ASP A 147 3.77 21.26 18.61
CA ASP A 147 2.41 21.77 18.55
C ASP A 147 1.41 20.61 18.56
N LEU A 148 0.10 20.92 18.66
CA LEU A 148 -0.96 19.92 18.85
C LEU A 148 -1.69 19.53 17.54
N THR A 149 -1.17 19.92 16.38
CA THR A 149 -1.84 19.66 15.10
C THR A 149 -1.81 18.17 14.73
N ASP A 150 -0.84 17.42 15.23
CA ASP A 150 -0.73 15.97 15.07
C ASP A 150 -1.90 15.22 15.73
N SER A 151 -2.39 15.69 16.89
CA SER A 151 -3.45 15.03 17.66
C SER A 151 -4.75 14.80 16.88
N THR A 152 -5.18 15.77 16.07
CA THR A 152 -6.39 15.59 15.23
C THR A 152 -6.11 14.73 14.01
N VAL A 153 -4.89 14.83 13.45
CA VAL A 153 -4.50 14.08 12.24
C VAL A 153 -4.30 12.60 12.52
N GLN A 154 -3.71 12.24 13.66
CA GLN A 154 -3.54 10.83 14.08
C GLN A 154 -4.88 10.09 14.19
N ARG A 155 -5.99 10.78 14.51
CA ARG A 155 -7.34 10.19 14.56
C ARG A 155 -7.86 9.76 13.18
N ALA A 156 -7.30 10.31 12.11
CA ALA A 156 -7.68 9.99 10.73
C ALA A 156 -6.81 8.89 10.09
N VAL A 157 -5.72 8.45 10.75
CA VAL A 157 -4.80 7.44 10.19
C VAL A 157 -5.57 6.16 9.80
N GLY A 158 -6.44 5.67 10.69
CA GLY A 158 -7.25 4.48 10.45
C GLY A 158 -8.14 4.56 9.20
N SER A 159 -8.58 5.75 8.80
CA SER A 159 -9.43 5.93 7.61
C SER A 159 -8.69 5.58 6.31
N ALA A 160 -7.40 5.89 6.21
CA ALA A 160 -6.60 5.54 5.03
C ALA A 160 -6.38 4.02 4.91
N PHE A 161 -6.16 3.36 6.06
CA PHE A 161 -6.08 1.90 6.11
C PHE A 161 -7.41 1.24 5.80
N ALA A 162 -8.54 1.81 6.23
CA ALA A 162 -9.86 1.30 5.89
C ALA A 162 -10.12 1.32 4.37
N HIS A 163 -9.79 2.42 3.68
CA HIS A 163 -9.85 2.46 2.21
C HIS A 163 -8.93 1.44 1.55
N THR A 164 -7.73 1.23 2.10
CA THR A 164 -6.81 0.18 1.63
C THR A 164 -7.41 -1.22 1.76
N ILE A 165 -8.01 -1.54 2.91
CA ILE A 165 -8.65 -2.84 3.16
C ILE A 165 -9.83 -3.05 2.20
N ILE A 166 -10.70 -2.05 2.04
CA ILE A 166 -11.81 -2.10 1.08
C ILE A 166 -11.29 -2.38 -0.34
N ALA A 167 -10.19 -1.72 -0.75
CA ALA A 167 -9.60 -1.95 -2.06
C ALA A 167 -9.04 -3.37 -2.21
N ILE A 168 -8.39 -3.91 -1.18
CA ILE A 168 -7.87 -5.28 -1.17
C ILE A 168 -9.03 -6.28 -1.29
N ASP A 169 -10.09 -6.12 -0.49
CA ASP A 169 -11.26 -7.00 -0.52
C ASP A 169 -11.95 -6.98 -1.89
N SER A 170 -12.16 -5.79 -2.45
CA SER A 170 -12.72 -5.62 -3.80
C SER A 170 -11.82 -6.24 -4.86
N THR A 171 -10.49 -6.11 -4.74
CA THR A 171 -9.54 -6.75 -5.67
C THR A 171 -9.62 -8.27 -5.59
N ILE A 172 -9.62 -8.85 -4.37
CA ILE A 172 -9.73 -10.30 -4.16
C ILE A 172 -11.05 -10.82 -4.75
N LYS A 173 -12.15 -10.09 -4.51
CA LYS A 173 -13.46 -10.43 -5.06
C LYS A 173 -13.46 -10.37 -6.59
N GLY A 174 -12.88 -9.34 -7.19
CA GLY A 174 -12.71 -9.24 -8.65
C GLY A 174 -11.92 -10.41 -9.22
N LEU A 175 -10.75 -10.71 -8.64
CA LEU A 175 -9.92 -11.87 -9.02
C LEU A 175 -10.67 -13.20 -8.92
N SER A 176 -11.51 -13.37 -7.90
CA SER A 176 -12.33 -14.57 -7.71
C SER A 176 -13.38 -14.78 -8.82
N LYS A 177 -13.68 -13.76 -9.62
CA LYS A 177 -14.64 -13.83 -10.74
C LYS A 177 -13.97 -14.00 -12.10
N VAL A 178 -12.65 -13.79 -12.20
CA VAL A 178 -11.91 -13.85 -13.46
C VAL A 178 -11.93 -15.25 -14.07
N MET A 179 -12.14 -15.29 -15.38
CA MET A 179 -11.98 -16.47 -16.22
C MET A 179 -11.21 -16.10 -17.50
N VAL A 180 -10.42 -17.03 -18.02
CA VAL A 180 -9.60 -16.79 -19.23
C VAL A 180 -10.33 -17.30 -20.46
N SER A 181 -10.36 -16.48 -21.53
CA SER A 181 -10.85 -16.90 -22.83
C SER A 181 -9.70 -17.31 -23.75
N ALA A 182 -9.30 -18.59 -23.66
CA ALA A 182 -8.24 -19.14 -24.52
C ALA A 182 -8.50 -18.94 -26.03
N PRO A 183 -9.74 -19.10 -26.56
CA PRO A 183 -10.00 -18.85 -27.97
C PRO A 183 -9.73 -17.41 -28.42
N ILE A 184 -10.09 -16.42 -27.59
CA ILE A 184 -9.86 -15.00 -27.90
C ILE A 184 -8.36 -14.70 -27.80
N ALA A 185 -7.69 -15.16 -26.74
CA ALA A 185 -6.25 -14.98 -26.56
C ALA A 185 -5.44 -15.58 -27.73
N ASN A 186 -5.78 -16.80 -28.16
CA ASN A 186 -5.10 -17.45 -29.29
C ASN A 186 -5.34 -16.72 -30.61
N ARG A 187 -6.58 -16.28 -30.87
CA ARG A 187 -6.87 -15.50 -32.08
C ARG A 187 -6.08 -14.19 -32.10
N GLU A 188 -6.00 -13.52 -30.96
CA GLU A 188 -5.22 -12.28 -30.88
C GLU A 188 -3.74 -12.50 -31.19
N LEU A 189 -3.15 -13.64 -30.79
CA LEU A 189 -1.78 -14.00 -31.20
C LEU A 189 -1.67 -14.29 -32.70
N GLU A 190 -2.62 -15.05 -33.27
CA GLU A 190 -2.64 -15.39 -34.69
C GLU A 190 -2.80 -14.15 -35.60
N ASP A 191 -3.47 -13.10 -35.12
CA ASP A 191 -3.63 -11.86 -35.87
C ASP A 191 -2.37 -10.97 -35.84
N HIS A 192 -1.35 -11.31 -35.03
CA HIS A 192 -0.18 -10.46 -34.78
C HIS A 192 1.19 -11.15 -35.02
N TRP A 193 1.35 -11.85 -36.15
CA TRP A 193 2.61 -12.53 -36.53
C TRP A 193 3.87 -11.63 -36.52
N ALA A 194 3.71 -10.31 -36.64
CA ALA A 194 4.82 -9.36 -36.59
C ALA A 194 5.69 -9.48 -35.32
N VAL A 195 5.14 -9.96 -34.20
CA VAL A 195 5.91 -10.16 -32.95
C VAL A 195 7.00 -11.23 -33.10
N THR A 196 6.87 -12.15 -34.06
CA THR A 196 7.91 -13.16 -34.35
C THR A 196 9.16 -12.56 -35.00
N GLY A 197 9.08 -11.31 -35.47
CA GLY A 197 10.19 -10.59 -36.08
C GLY A 197 11.41 -10.50 -35.17
N GLU A 198 11.25 -10.32 -33.85
CA GLU A 198 12.36 -10.30 -32.89
C GLU A 198 13.17 -11.61 -32.91
N ALA A 199 12.50 -12.75 -32.96
CA ALA A 199 13.16 -14.05 -33.00
C ALA A 199 13.92 -14.25 -34.32
N VAL A 200 13.33 -13.88 -35.45
CA VAL A 200 13.97 -13.93 -36.77
C VAL A 200 15.22 -13.05 -36.79
N GLN A 201 15.07 -11.78 -36.38
CA GLN A 201 16.13 -10.79 -36.24
C GLN A 201 17.29 -11.33 -35.38
N THR A 202 16.97 -11.95 -34.24
CA THR A 202 17.95 -12.53 -33.32
C THR A 202 18.72 -13.69 -33.95
N VAL A 203 18.04 -14.58 -34.67
CA VAL A 203 18.67 -15.69 -35.41
C VAL A 203 19.58 -15.14 -36.52
N MET A 204 19.14 -14.12 -37.25
CA MET A 204 19.94 -13.48 -38.28
C MET A 204 21.23 -12.86 -37.71
N ARG A 205 21.14 -12.18 -36.55
CA ARG A 205 22.33 -11.67 -35.83
C ARG A 205 23.30 -12.77 -35.45
N ARG A 206 22.79 -13.92 -34.95
CA ARG A 206 23.63 -15.07 -34.57
C ARG A 206 24.48 -15.59 -35.74
N TYR A 207 23.93 -15.58 -36.96
CA TYR A 207 24.63 -16.06 -38.17
C TYR A 207 25.40 -14.95 -38.91
N GLY A 208 25.48 -13.73 -38.38
CA GLY A 208 26.28 -12.66 -38.94
C GLY A 208 25.74 -12.07 -40.25
N LEU A 209 24.43 -12.17 -40.48
CA LEU A 209 23.81 -11.54 -41.64
C LEU A 209 23.88 -10.01 -41.54
N GLU A 210 24.17 -9.33 -42.64
CA GLU A 210 24.18 -7.86 -42.72
C GLU A 210 22.76 -7.29 -42.69
N ARG A 211 22.56 -6.20 -41.94
CA ARG A 211 21.25 -5.55 -41.71
C ARG A 211 20.15 -6.51 -41.21
N PRO A 212 20.37 -7.20 -40.07
CA PRO A 212 19.41 -8.15 -39.51
C PRO A 212 18.24 -7.46 -38.81
#